data_AF-A0A1Y6KDD2-F1
#
_entry.id   AF-A0A1Y6KDD2-F1
#
_cell.length_a   1.000
_cell.length_b   1.000
_cell.length_c   1.000
_cell.angle_alpha   90.00
_cell.angle_beta   90.00
_cell.angle_gamma   90.00
#
_symmetry.space_group_name_H-M   'P 1'
#
loop_
_entity.id
_entity.type
_entity.pdbx_description
1 polymer ?
#
loop_
_entity_poly.entity_id
_entity_poly.type
_entity_poly.pdbx_seq_one_letter_code
_entity_poly.pdbx_strand_id
1 'polypeptide(L)'
;MTVEGDTRSTAWWVLAEFHPFTTEVRGIPVGQIRKGWCKATEFRKDLIPRQFLYEGGGDAMEASQRSFALEGHFDGSTMKQVALVGVYEDCKGARGRFLMILDLPTGGKPRIRLLEAVKTPHQYAALSLQDDNTIVAWTCMDCDNFEKLKWNSKQRKFVWLPPPSDE
;
A
#
# COMPACT_ATOMS: atom_id res chain seq x y z
N MET A 1 1.72 6.57 14.25
CA MET A 1 0.25 6.44 14.17
C MET A 1 -0.33 6.63 15.55
N THR A 2 -1.61 6.95 15.65
CA THR A 2 -2.39 6.94 16.89
C THR A 2 -3.54 5.94 16.73
N VAL A 3 -4.01 5.38 17.84
CA VAL A 3 -5.18 4.51 17.88
C VAL A 3 -6.04 5.03 19.02
N GLU A 4 -7.20 5.58 18.70
CA GLU A 4 -8.16 6.08 19.68
C GLU A 4 -9.43 5.24 19.59
N GLY A 5 -9.91 4.73 20.74
CA GLY A 5 -11.07 3.84 20.84
C GLY A 5 -10.78 2.53 21.55
N ASP A 6 -11.80 1.66 21.64
CA ASP A 6 -11.67 0.35 22.30
C ASP A 6 -11.20 -0.72 21.31
N THR A 7 -9.92 -1.09 21.42
CA THR A 7 -9.33 -2.14 20.58
C THR A 7 -9.76 -3.55 20.97
N ARG A 8 -10.55 -3.73 22.05
CA ARG A 8 -11.13 -5.04 22.41
C ARG A 8 -12.36 -5.40 21.59
N SER A 9 -13.11 -4.40 21.12
CA SER A 9 -14.33 -4.58 20.33
C SER A 9 -14.17 -4.16 18.87
N THR A 10 -13.13 -3.39 18.55
CA THR A 10 -12.92 -2.87 17.21
C THR A 10 -11.48 -3.08 16.78
N ALA A 11 -11.31 -3.61 15.57
CA ALA A 11 -10.01 -3.87 14.99
C ALA A 11 -9.15 -2.60 14.95
N TRP A 12 -7.89 -2.71 15.38
CA TRP A 12 -7.00 -1.55 15.50
C TRP A 12 -6.78 -0.84 14.16
N TRP A 13 -6.75 -1.57 13.04
CA TRP A 13 -6.55 -0.98 11.71
C TRP A 13 -7.73 -0.14 11.22
N VAL A 14 -8.91 -0.27 11.86
CA VAL A 14 -10.07 0.59 11.62
C VAL A 14 -9.97 1.88 12.41
N LEU A 15 -9.43 1.81 13.63
CA LEU A 15 -9.25 2.94 14.57
C LEU A 15 -7.95 3.72 14.33
N ALA A 16 -7.00 3.14 13.61
CA ALA A 16 -5.67 3.72 13.45
C ALA A 16 -5.69 4.96 12.56
N GLU A 17 -5.19 6.07 13.12
CA GLU A 17 -4.89 7.28 12.37
C GLU A 17 -3.41 7.36 12.04
N PHE A 18 -3.13 7.37 10.75
CA PHE A 18 -1.79 7.43 10.21
C PHE A 18 -1.43 8.87 9.83
N HIS A 19 -0.35 9.33 10.44
CA HIS A 19 0.17 10.67 10.32
C HIS A 19 1.41 10.62 9.43
N PRO A 20 1.33 10.93 8.12
CA PRO A 20 2.50 10.97 7.26
C PRO A 20 3.46 12.05 7.72
N PHE A 21 4.76 11.76 7.69
CA PHE A 21 5.80 12.66 8.19
C PHE A 21 7.01 12.78 7.25
N THR A 22 7.14 11.91 6.26
CA THR A 22 8.24 11.95 5.27
C THR A 22 7.88 12.81 4.06
N THR A 23 8.91 13.41 3.45
CA THR A 23 8.79 14.26 2.25
C THR A 23 9.27 13.56 0.97
N GLU A 24 9.57 12.27 1.07
CA GLU A 24 9.91 11.40 -0.06
C GLU A 24 9.46 9.97 0.21
N VAL A 25 9.25 9.20 -0.86
CA VAL A 25 9.00 7.76 -0.81
C VAL A 25 9.97 7.09 -1.76
N ARG A 26 10.80 6.17 -1.24
CA ARG A 26 11.82 5.45 -2.02
C ARG A 26 12.73 6.39 -2.85
N GLY A 27 13.11 7.54 -2.27
CA GLY A 27 13.95 8.54 -2.93
C GLY A 27 13.24 9.42 -3.98
N ILE A 28 11.92 9.31 -4.11
CA ILE A 28 11.11 10.21 -4.95
C ILE A 28 10.51 11.30 -4.06
N PRO A 29 10.82 12.59 -4.28
CA PRO A 29 10.19 13.69 -3.55
C PRO A 29 8.66 13.70 -3.74
N VAL A 30 7.90 13.97 -2.67
CA VAL A 30 6.42 13.91 -2.70
C VAL A 30 5.78 14.79 -3.78
N GLY A 31 6.34 15.97 -4.03
CA GLY A 31 5.85 16.86 -5.09
C GLY A 31 6.07 16.32 -6.51
N GLN A 32 7.00 15.36 -6.69
CA GLN A 32 7.20 14.62 -7.93
C GLN A 32 6.28 13.40 -8.03
N ILE A 33 5.88 12.82 -6.89
CA ILE A 33 4.88 11.74 -6.85
C ILE A 33 3.51 12.29 -7.28
N ARG A 34 3.03 13.35 -6.62
CA ARG A 34 1.79 14.02 -6.98
C ARG A 34 1.85 15.50 -6.59
N LYS A 35 1.55 16.38 -7.56
CA LYS A 35 1.47 17.82 -7.30
C LYS A 35 0.46 18.10 -6.19
N GLY A 36 0.85 18.92 -5.23
CA GLY A 36 0.03 19.30 -4.08
C GLY A 36 0.15 18.37 -2.87
N TRP A 37 0.90 17.28 -2.94
CA TRP A 37 1.28 16.51 -1.76
C TRP A 37 2.41 17.20 -1.00
N CYS A 38 2.27 17.25 0.32
CA CYS A 38 3.26 17.81 1.22
C CYS A 38 3.99 16.74 2.03
N LYS A 39 3.32 15.63 2.33
CA LYS A 39 3.92 14.48 3.02
C LYS A 39 3.38 13.17 2.44
N ALA A 40 4.22 12.15 2.39
CA ALA A 40 3.79 10.79 2.12
C ALA A 40 4.74 9.81 2.79
N THR A 41 4.20 8.85 3.53
CA THR A 41 4.95 7.84 4.28
C THR A 41 4.51 6.46 3.83
N GLU A 42 5.46 5.68 3.34
CA GLU A 42 5.28 4.25 3.06
C GLU A 42 5.02 3.51 4.38
N PHE A 43 4.08 2.57 4.37
CA PHE A 43 3.86 1.70 5.51
C PHE A 43 5.04 0.75 5.69
N ARG A 44 5.49 0.61 6.93
CA ARG A 44 6.51 -0.33 7.34
C ARG A 44 6.15 -0.89 8.70
N LYS A 45 6.52 -2.15 8.97
CA LYS A 45 6.19 -2.83 10.22
C LYS A 45 6.75 -2.09 11.45
N ASP A 46 7.91 -1.44 11.33
CA ASP A 46 8.53 -0.65 12.41
C ASP A 46 7.74 0.62 12.79
N LEU A 47 6.84 1.08 11.92
CA LEU A 47 5.97 2.23 12.21
C LEU A 47 4.68 1.84 12.95
N ILE A 48 4.41 0.54 13.06
CA ILE A 48 3.23 -0.01 13.73
C ILE A 48 3.66 -0.52 15.11
N PRO A 49 3.11 0.01 16.22
CA PRO A 49 3.34 -0.53 17.55
C PRO A 49 3.25 -2.06 17.59
N ARG A 50 4.29 -2.68 18.16
CA ARG A 50 4.52 -4.13 18.12
C ARG A 50 3.29 -4.93 18.58
N GLN A 51 2.58 -4.45 19.59
CA GLN A 51 1.37 -5.09 20.12
C GLN A 51 0.25 -5.32 19.09
N PHE A 52 0.23 -4.58 17.97
CA PHE A 52 -0.81 -4.69 16.94
C PHE A 52 -0.46 -5.65 15.80
N LEU A 53 0.84 -5.91 15.58
CA LEU A 53 1.30 -6.85 14.55
C LEU A 53 1.81 -8.18 15.12
N TYR A 54 2.15 -8.20 16.40
CA TYR A 54 2.78 -9.34 17.06
C TYR A 54 1.98 -9.86 18.26
N GLU A 55 0.67 -9.63 18.27
CA GLU A 55 -0.22 -10.20 19.28
C GLU A 55 -0.12 -11.73 19.27
N GLY A 56 0.01 -12.36 20.43
CA GLY A 56 0.25 -13.81 20.54
C GLY A 56 1.66 -14.27 20.13
N GLY A 57 2.59 -13.34 19.85
CA GLY A 57 4.01 -13.63 19.62
C GLY A 57 4.41 -13.95 18.17
N GLY A 58 3.45 -14.11 17.26
CA GLY A 58 3.67 -14.31 15.82
C GLY A 58 3.39 -13.05 15.00
N ASP A 59 3.97 -12.94 13.80
CA ASP A 59 3.74 -11.80 12.91
C ASP A 59 2.41 -11.97 12.16
N ALA A 60 1.40 -11.18 12.52
CA ALA A 60 0.04 -11.27 11.96
C ALA A 60 0.00 -10.99 10.44
N MET A 61 0.89 -10.12 9.95
CA MET A 61 1.00 -9.84 8.51
C MET A 61 1.60 -11.04 7.77
N GLU A 62 2.61 -11.69 8.34
CA GLU A 62 3.18 -12.91 7.77
C GLU A 62 2.17 -14.07 7.78
N ALA A 63 1.49 -14.29 8.91
CA ALA A 63 0.47 -15.33 9.05
C ALA A 63 -0.69 -15.18 8.04
N SER A 64 -1.03 -13.94 7.70
CA SER A 64 -2.05 -13.63 6.70
C SER A 64 -1.50 -13.50 5.27
N GLN A 65 -0.22 -13.77 5.05
CA GLN A 65 0.49 -13.64 3.77
C GLN A 65 0.37 -12.24 3.15
N ARG A 66 0.39 -11.21 4.00
CA ARG A 66 0.27 -9.80 3.64
C ARG A 66 1.57 -9.06 3.88
N SER A 67 1.81 -8.02 3.08
CA SER A 67 2.96 -7.13 3.21
C SER A 67 2.56 -5.69 2.89
N PHE A 68 3.28 -4.71 3.42
CA PHE A 68 3.13 -3.31 2.99
C PHE A 68 3.87 -3.00 1.69
N ALA A 69 4.82 -3.84 1.30
CA ALA A 69 5.53 -3.75 0.04
C ALA A 69 5.81 -5.15 -0.53
N LEU A 70 5.64 -5.28 -1.84
CA LEU A 70 5.99 -6.46 -2.61
C LEU A 70 7.08 -6.07 -3.60
N GLU A 71 8.08 -6.94 -3.77
CA GLU A 71 9.10 -6.80 -4.81
C GLU A 71 8.96 -7.95 -5.80
N GLY A 72 9.13 -7.69 -7.11
CA GLY A 72 8.97 -8.72 -8.12
C GLY A 72 9.11 -8.20 -9.55
N HIS A 73 8.56 -8.97 -10.50
CA HIS A 73 8.52 -8.65 -11.93
C HIS A 73 7.05 -8.70 -12.40
N PHE A 74 6.23 -7.78 -11.89
CA PHE A 74 4.76 -7.85 -12.03
C PHE A 74 4.27 -7.65 -13.47
N ASP A 75 5.04 -6.97 -14.31
CA ASP A 75 4.75 -6.78 -15.73
C ASP A 75 5.40 -7.82 -16.66
N GLY A 76 6.08 -8.82 -16.09
CA GLY A 76 6.79 -9.88 -16.82
C GLY A 76 8.08 -9.42 -17.50
N SER A 77 8.53 -8.18 -17.28
CA SER A 77 9.83 -7.71 -17.74
C SER A 77 10.97 -8.18 -16.81
N THR A 78 12.22 -7.98 -17.25
CA THR A 78 13.41 -8.21 -16.40
C THR A 78 13.67 -7.06 -15.42
N MET A 79 12.84 -6.02 -15.44
CA MET A 79 12.99 -4.87 -14.56
C MET A 79 12.37 -5.17 -13.21
N LYS A 80 13.15 -5.05 -12.13
CA LYS A 80 12.63 -5.19 -10.78
C LYS A 80 11.59 -4.10 -10.53
N GLN A 81 10.47 -4.50 -9.94
CA GLN A 81 9.37 -3.63 -9.58
C GLN A 81 9.08 -3.72 -8.09
N VAL A 82 8.55 -2.63 -7.53
CA VAL A 82 8.05 -2.59 -6.16
C VAL A 82 6.64 -2.04 -6.16
N ALA A 83 5.71 -2.81 -5.62
CA ALA A 83 4.37 -2.36 -5.27
C ALA A 83 4.37 -2.05 -3.78
N LEU A 84 3.93 -0.86 -3.38
CA LEU A 84 3.93 -0.45 -1.98
C LEU A 84 2.68 0.36 -1.66
N VAL A 85 2.31 0.36 -0.38
CA VAL A 85 1.20 1.15 0.16
C VAL A 85 1.68 2.10 1.24
N GLY A 86 0.94 3.19 1.45
CA GLY A 86 1.25 4.16 2.49
C GLY A 86 0.16 5.21 2.64
N VAL A 87 0.50 6.26 3.38
CA VAL A 87 -0.37 7.42 3.61
C VAL A 87 0.20 8.70 3.06
N TYR A 88 -0.70 9.61 2.66
CA TYR A 88 -0.33 10.94 2.22
C TYR A 88 -1.13 12.02 2.94
N GLU A 89 -0.56 13.23 2.97
CA GLU A 89 -1.20 14.47 3.38
C GLU A 89 -0.93 15.49 2.27
N ASP A 90 -2.00 16.05 1.72
CA ASP A 90 -1.89 17.18 0.80
C ASP A 90 -1.52 18.46 1.56
N CYS A 91 -1.04 19.47 0.82
CA CYS A 91 -0.64 20.74 1.41
C CYS A 91 -1.80 21.55 2.00
N LYS A 92 -3.05 21.10 1.83
CA LYS A 92 -4.26 21.67 2.45
C LYS A 92 -4.71 20.87 3.68
N GLY A 93 -3.96 19.83 4.07
CA GLY A 93 -4.22 18.98 5.22
C GLY A 93 -5.15 17.79 4.96
N ALA A 94 -5.62 17.58 3.73
CA ALA A 94 -6.42 16.39 3.43
C ALA A 94 -5.54 15.15 3.41
N ARG A 95 -6.00 14.09 4.09
CA ARG A 95 -5.27 12.83 4.24
C ARG A 95 -5.95 11.68 3.52
N GLY A 96 -5.14 10.67 3.20
CA GLY A 96 -5.63 9.44 2.63
C GLY A 96 -4.54 8.38 2.57
N ARG A 97 -4.84 7.31 1.83
CA ARG A 97 -3.90 6.24 1.53
C ARG A 97 -3.55 6.23 0.05
N PHE A 98 -2.43 5.61 -0.28
CA PHE A 98 -2.01 5.41 -1.64
C PHE A 98 -1.45 4.01 -1.87
N LEU A 99 -1.57 3.54 -3.11
CA LEU A 99 -0.86 2.40 -3.68
C LEU A 99 0.02 2.93 -4.80
N MET A 100 1.28 2.55 -4.81
CA MET A 100 2.23 2.95 -5.84
C MET A 100 2.99 1.74 -6.38
N ILE A 101 3.14 1.65 -7.70
CA ILE A 101 4.05 0.70 -8.35
C ILE A 101 5.19 1.46 -8.98
N LEU A 102 6.41 1.04 -8.65
CA LEU A 102 7.66 1.60 -9.13
C LEU A 102 8.41 0.59 -9.98
N ASP A 103 9.00 1.05 -11.08
CA ASP A 103 10.15 0.39 -11.69
C ASP A 103 11.43 0.81 -10.95
N LEU A 104 12.32 -0.15 -10.71
CA LEU A 104 13.64 0.07 -10.11
C LEU A 104 14.76 -0.29 -11.11
N PRO A 105 15.14 0.64 -12.00
CA PRO A 105 16.24 0.40 -12.93
C PRO A 105 17.59 0.31 -12.21
N THR A 106 18.46 -0.59 -12.65
CA THR A 106 19.83 -0.71 -12.13
C THR A 106 20.60 0.59 -12.42
N GLY A 107 20.98 1.30 -11.35
CA GLY A 107 21.75 2.56 -11.46
C GLY A 107 20.94 3.77 -11.93
N GLY A 108 19.60 3.69 -11.96
CA GLY A 108 18.71 4.79 -12.34
C GLY A 108 17.79 5.25 -11.21
N LYS A 109 17.03 6.32 -11.46
CA LYS A 109 15.99 6.77 -10.53
C LYS A 109 14.75 5.88 -10.65
N PRO A 110 14.07 5.57 -9.54
CA PRO A 110 12.78 4.89 -9.57
C PRO A 110 11.78 5.63 -10.46
N ARG A 111 10.98 4.87 -11.23
CA ARG A 111 9.94 5.43 -12.11
C ARG A 111 8.57 4.96 -11.66
N ILE A 112 7.64 5.90 -11.45
CA ILE A 112 6.25 5.59 -11.11
C ILE A 112 5.55 5.00 -12.34
N ARG A 113 5.03 3.78 -12.18
CA ARG A 113 4.22 3.07 -13.18
C ARG A 113 2.73 3.13 -12.88
N LEU A 114 2.38 3.22 -11.60
CA LEU A 114 1.03 3.42 -11.13
C LEU A 114 1.09 4.25 -9.84
N LEU A 115 0.16 5.19 -9.70
CA LEU A 115 -0.15 5.85 -8.46
C LEU A 115 -1.66 5.93 -8.32
N GLU A 116 -2.20 5.22 -7.34
CA GLU A 116 -3.59 5.32 -6.93
C GLU A 116 -3.65 5.92 -5.54
N ALA A 117 -4.50 6.92 -5.35
CA ALA A 117 -4.63 7.61 -4.08
C ALA A 117 -6.08 7.92 -3.78
N VAL A 118 -6.51 7.51 -2.59
CA VAL A 118 -7.88 7.64 -2.12
C VAL A 118 -7.87 8.52 -0.88
N LYS A 119 -8.65 9.59 -0.90
CA LYS A 119 -8.93 10.39 0.29
C LYS A 119 -9.88 9.59 1.18
N THR A 120 -9.44 9.24 2.38
CA THR A 120 -10.22 8.39 3.30
C THR A 120 -9.67 8.55 4.73
N PRO A 121 -10.54 8.50 5.76
CA PRO A 121 -10.10 8.36 7.15
C PRO A 121 -9.56 6.94 7.44
N HIS A 122 -9.99 5.92 6.70
CA HIS A 122 -9.53 4.54 6.86
C HIS A 122 -8.29 4.28 6.01
N GLN A 123 -7.13 4.55 6.58
CA GLN A 123 -5.88 4.65 5.83
C GLN A 123 -5.12 3.34 5.70
N TYR A 124 -5.45 2.31 6.49
CA TYR A 124 -4.81 1.01 6.40
C TYR A 124 -4.92 0.44 4.97
N ALA A 125 -3.83 -0.17 4.53
CA ALA A 125 -3.77 -0.99 3.34
C ALA A 125 -2.63 -2.01 3.48
N ALA A 126 -2.77 -3.14 2.80
CA ALA A 126 -1.73 -4.14 2.64
C ALA A 126 -1.82 -4.76 1.24
N LEU A 127 -0.81 -5.53 0.88
CA LEU A 127 -0.67 -6.17 -0.41
C LEU A 127 -0.40 -7.67 -0.22
N SER A 128 -0.90 -8.49 -1.13
CA SER A 128 -0.40 -9.86 -1.34
C SER A 128 -0.20 -10.11 -2.84
N LEU A 129 0.53 -11.18 -3.17
CA LEU A 129 0.86 -11.55 -4.54
C LEU A 129 0.30 -12.95 -4.83
N GLN A 130 -0.41 -13.09 -5.95
CA GLN A 130 -0.82 -14.39 -6.48
C GLN A 130 0.26 -14.96 -7.40
N ASP A 131 0.23 -16.28 -7.62
CA ASP A 131 1.20 -17.01 -8.44
C ASP A 131 1.31 -16.49 -9.89
N ASP A 132 0.23 -15.89 -10.40
CA ASP A 132 0.16 -15.32 -11.76
C ASP A 132 0.63 -13.85 -11.84
N ASN A 133 1.35 -13.37 -10.81
CA ASN A 133 1.78 -11.98 -10.62
C ASN A 133 0.63 -10.96 -10.44
N THR A 134 -0.59 -11.40 -10.12
CA THR A 134 -1.66 -10.49 -9.73
C THR A 134 -1.40 -9.93 -8.34
N ILE A 135 -1.35 -8.60 -8.22
CA ILE A 135 -1.25 -7.90 -6.94
C ILE A 135 -2.67 -7.79 -6.36
N VAL A 136 -2.83 -8.18 -5.10
CA VAL A 136 -4.08 -8.03 -4.36
C VAL A 136 -3.90 -6.91 -3.35
N ALA A 137 -4.73 -5.87 -3.45
CA ALA A 137 -4.76 -4.74 -2.53
C ALA A 137 -5.85 -4.95 -1.48
N TRP A 138 -5.44 -5.04 -0.21
CA TRP A 138 -6.30 -5.26 0.93
C TRP A 138 -6.54 -3.97 1.68
N THR A 139 -7.77 -3.70 2.08
CA THR A 139 -8.13 -2.49 2.86
C THR A 139 -8.52 -2.82 4.30
N CYS A 140 -8.43 -4.08 4.69
CA CYS A 140 -8.67 -4.63 6.02
C CYS A 140 -7.66 -5.74 6.29
N MET A 141 -7.41 -6.09 7.55
CA MET A 141 -6.53 -7.22 7.90
C MET A 141 -7.31 -8.56 7.94
N ASP A 142 -8.58 -8.54 8.35
CA ASP A 142 -9.37 -9.77 8.58
C ASP A 142 -10.71 -9.73 7.83
N CYS A 143 -10.68 -9.44 6.53
CA CYS A 143 -11.89 -9.51 5.70
C CYS A 143 -11.56 -9.85 4.24
N ASP A 144 -12.57 -10.26 3.49
CA ASP A 144 -12.49 -10.62 2.07
C ASP A 144 -12.66 -9.40 1.13
N ASN A 145 -12.53 -8.18 1.65
CA ASN A 145 -12.59 -6.97 0.84
C ASN A 145 -11.20 -6.64 0.29
N PHE A 146 -11.02 -6.94 -0.99
CA PHE A 146 -9.80 -6.67 -1.74
C PHE A 146 -10.10 -6.24 -3.17
N GLU A 147 -9.14 -5.58 -3.77
CA GLU A 147 -9.14 -5.25 -5.19
C GLU A 147 -7.94 -5.94 -5.85
N LYS A 148 -8.12 -6.43 -7.08
CA LYS A 148 -7.06 -7.11 -7.84
C LYS A 148 -6.50 -6.20 -8.91
N LEU A 149 -5.18 -6.14 -9.00
CA LEU A 149 -4.44 -5.30 -9.91
C LEU A 149 -3.48 -6.16 -10.74
N LYS A 150 -3.59 -6.08 -12.07
CA LYS A 150 -2.78 -6.89 -12.99
C LYS A 150 -2.21 -6.07 -14.13
N TRP A 151 -1.04 -6.47 -14.62
CA TRP A 151 -0.48 -5.90 -15.83
C TRP A 151 -1.31 -6.26 -17.06
N ASN A 152 -1.72 -5.24 -17.83
CA ASN A 152 -2.34 -5.43 -19.13
C ASN A 152 -1.32 -5.15 -20.23
N SER A 153 -0.83 -6.21 -20.88
CA SER A 153 0.20 -6.12 -21.93
C SER A 153 -0.26 -5.33 -23.16
N LYS A 154 -1.56 -5.39 -23.51
CA LYS A 154 -2.13 -4.64 -24.63
C LYS A 154 -2.14 -3.13 -24.37
N GLN A 155 -2.51 -2.74 -23.14
CA GLN A 155 -2.57 -1.33 -22.74
C GLN A 155 -1.24 -0.79 -22.19
N ARG A 156 -0.27 -1.68 -21.95
CA ARG A 156 1.03 -1.36 -21.32
C ARG A 156 0.87 -0.57 -20.01
N LYS A 157 -0.10 -0.97 -19.19
CA LYS A 157 -0.32 -0.40 -17.84
C LYS A 157 -0.91 -1.44 -16.90
N PHE A 158 -0.79 -1.19 -15.60
CA PHE A 158 -1.55 -1.92 -14.59
C PHE A 158 -3.02 -1.49 -14.65
N VAL A 159 -3.92 -2.46 -14.53
CA VAL A 159 -5.38 -2.24 -14.53
C VAL A 159 -6.02 -3.00 -13.39
N TRP A 160 -6.99 -2.35 -12.75
CA TRP A 160 -7.87 -3.01 -11.78
C TRP A 160 -8.73 -4.03 -12.52
N LEU A 161 -8.77 -5.24 -11.99
CA LEU A 161 -9.68 -6.28 -12.46
C LEU A 161 -11.06 -6.03 -11.85
N PRO A 162 -12.14 -6.36 -12.59
CA PRO A 162 -13.48 -6.32 -12.01
C PRO A 162 -13.54 -7.23 -10.77
N PRO A 163 -14.40 -6.92 -9.79
CA PRO A 163 -14.69 -7.86 -8.72
C PRO A 163 -15.14 -9.19 -9.33
N PRO A 164 -14.87 -10.33 -8.66
CA PRO A 164 -15.46 -11.60 -9.09
C PRO A 164 -16.98 -11.41 -9.18
N SER A 165 -17.57 -11.79 -10.32
CA SER A 165 -19.02 -11.84 -10.43
C SER A 165 -19.52 -12.89 -9.43
N ASP A 166 -20.49 -12.53 -8.60
CA ASP A 166 -21.25 -13.51 -7.81
C ASP A 166 -21.95 -14.43 -8.82
N GLU A 167 -21.38 -15.61 -9.09
CA GLU A 167 -22.06 -16.71 -9.80
C GLU A 167 -22.82 -17.59 -8.80
#